data_AF-X0TBP5-F1
#
_entry.id   AF-X0TBP5-F1
#
_cell.length_a   1.000
_cell.length_b   1.000
_cell.length_c   1.000
_cell.angle_alpha   90.00
_cell.angle_beta   90.00
_cell.angle_gamma   90.00
#
_symmetry.space_group_name_H-M   'P 1'
#
loop_
_entity.id
_entity.type
_entity.pdbx_description
1 polymer ?
#
loop_
_entity_poly.entity_id
_entity_poly.type
_entity_poly.pdbx_seq_one_letter_code
_entity_poly.pdbx_strand_id
1 'polypeptide(L)'
;TVERMSQYFQVARALPHVQQISILGCPLEGVPPAAEPLYERLWAWRHGARPGGSIHRLALCPHLLEMCEVHAAATGRLLEKVFSGAVYLIPPLKLGYQEAEQVAWFLERGLRASIGGSMATGGATAPVTIAAMVTLTIAEALLVGMLNRALYGDMSWSFGMSATALDPRTMHRPYGRPDMVLANLMKGEFRP
;
A
#
# COMPACT_ATOMS: atom_id res chain seq x y z
N THR A 1 3.05 21.50 -4.83
CA THR A 1 3.64 22.42 -3.83
C THR A 1 3.07 22.12 -2.46
N VAL A 2 3.83 22.46 -1.41
CA VAL A 2 3.42 22.35 0.01
C VAL A 2 2.09 23.05 0.31
N GLU A 3 1.91 24.23 -0.27
CA GLU A 3 0.71 25.05 -0.06
C GLU A 3 -0.56 24.36 -0.57
N ARG A 4 -0.50 23.80 -1.79
CA ARG A 4 -1.63 23.07 -2.37
C ARG A 4 -2.00 21.84 -1.53
N MET A 5 -1.00 21.13 -1.01
CA MET A 5 -1.24 19.97 -0.14
C MET A 5 -1.91 20.36 1.17
N SER A 6 -1.52 21.51 1.75
CA SER A 6 -2.15 22.06 2.96
C SER A 6 -3.62 22.43 2.70
N GLN A 7 -3.93 22.99 1.53
CA GLN A 7 -5.32 23.30 1.13
C GLN A 7 -6.18 22.03 1.02
N TYR A 8 -5.65 20.94 0.45
CA TYR A 8 -6.37 19.67 0.40
C TYR A 8 -6.70 19.12 1.79
N PHE A 9 -5.79 19.26 2.77
CA PHE A 9 -6.10 18.85 4.14
C PHE A 9 -7.13 19.74 4.82
N GLN A 10 -7.12 21.04 4.56
CA GLN A 10 -8.15 21.95 5.06
C GLN A 10 -9.53 21.57 4.52
N VAL A 11 -9.64 21.31 3.22
CA VAL A 11 -10.88 20.83 2.60
C VAL A 11 -11.32 19.51 3.22
N ALA A 12 -10.43 18.52 3.33
CA ALA A 12 -10.78 17.22 3.90
C ALA A 12 -11.27 17.34 5.35
N ARG A 13 -10.70 18.23 6.16
CA ARG A 13 -11.14 18.47 7.54
C ARG A 13 -12.48 19.21 7.63
N ALA A 14 -12.83 20.01 6.65
CA ALA A 14 -14.12 20.71 6.60
C ALA A 14 -15.29 19.79 6.23
N LEU A 15 -15.01 18.58 5.72
CA LEU A 15 -16.03 17.62 5.30
C LEU A 15 -16.43 16.71 6.47
N PRO A 16 -17.69 16.75 6.95
CA PRO A 16 -18.11 16.03 8.15
C PRO A 16 -18.11 14.49 8.00
N HIS A 17 -18.07 13.98 6.77
CA HIS A 17 -18.06 12.54 6.46
C HIS A 17 -16.64 11.97 6.30
N VAL A 18 -15.60 12.82 6.34
CA VAL A 18 -14.20 12.39 6.24
C VAL A 18 -13.66 12.12 7.64
N GLN A 19 -13.45 10.85 7.95
CA GLN A 19 -13.01 10.40 9.29
C GLN A 19 -11.49 10.40 9.45
N GLN A 20 -10.76 10.28 8.34
CA GLN A 20 -9.32 10.13 8.35
C GLN A 20 -8.70 10.72 7.08
N ILE A 21 -7.50 11.27 7.25
CA ILE A 21 -6.66 11.77 6.17
C ILE A 21 -5.37 10.96 6.19
N SER A 22 -4.93 10.51 5.02
CA SER A 22 -3.65 9.82 4.85
C SER A 22 -2.88 10.36 3.65
N ILE A 23 -1.57 10.18 3.66
CA ILE A 23 -0.67 10.56 2.57
C ILE A 23 0.05 9.30 2.10
N LEU A 24 0.08 9.07 0.79
CA LEU A 24 0.89 8.03 0.17
C LEU A 24 1.69 8.67 -0.96
N GLY A 25 3.02 8.63 -0.84
CA GLY A 25 3.91 9.40 -1.70
C GLY A 25 3.90 10.89 -1.36
N CYS A 26 5.02 11.55 -1.58
CA CYS A 26 5.15 12.98 -1.26
C CYS A 26 6.04 13.66 -2.32
N PRO A 27 5.56 13.85 -3.56
CA PRO A 27 6.31 14.51 -4.63
C PRO A 27 6.32 16.02 -4.39
N LEU A 28 6.88 16.43 -3.26
CA LEU A 28 7.06 17.83 -2.91
C LEU A 28 8.22 18.39 -3.70
N GLU A 29 8.00 19.58 -4.23
CA GLU A 29 9.03 20.34 -4.91
C GLU A 29 10.21 20.60 -3.97
N GLY A 30 11.42 20.35 -4.45
CA GLY A 30 12.66 20.49 -3.67
C GLY A 30 13.00 19.30 -2.76
N VAL A 31 12.17 18.26 -2.68
CA VAL A 31 12.50 17.02 -1.98
C VAL A 31 13.11 16.02 -2.97
N PRO A 32 14.33 15.49 -2.72
CA PRO A 32 14.89 14.44 -3.55
C PRO A 32 14.00 13.19 -3.55
N PRO A 33 13.76 12.53 -4.69
CA PRO A 33 12.95 11.31 -4.75
C PRO A 33 13.41 10.21 -3.79
N ALA A 34 14.72 10.15 -3.53
CA ALA A 34 15.32 9.22 -2.59
C ALA A 34 14.93 9.45 -1.12
N ALA A 35 14.47 10.65 -0.75
CA ALA A 35 14.09 11.01 0.61
C ALA A 35 12.57 11.05 0.82
N GLU A 36 11.77 10.87 -0.23
CA GLU A 36 10.30 10.97 -0.17
C GLU A 36 9.66 10.18 0.98
N PRO A 37 10.05 8.93 1.29
CA PRO A 37 9.44 8.19 2.41
C PRO A 37 9.64 8.84 3.79
N LEU A 38 10.74 9.56 3.99
CA LEU A 38 11.03 10.29 5.23
C LEU A 38 10.12 11.53 5.30
N TYR A 39 10.05 12.28 4.20
CA TYR A 39 9.21 13.47 4.10
C TYR A 39 7.72 13.14 4.19
N GLU A 40 7.25 12.04 3.59
CA GLU A 40 5.87 11.57 3.73
C GLU A 40 5.46 11.49 5.19
N ARG A 41 6.28 10.85 6.04
CA ARG A 41 6.00 10.69 7.47
C ARG A 41 6.02 12.02 8.22
N LEU A 42 7.07 12.81 8.00
CA LEU A 42 7.21 14.12 8.64
C LEU A 42 6.00 15.02 8.33
N TRP A 43 5.61 15.10 7.05
CA TRP A 43 4.49 15.91 6.60
C TRP A 43 3.15 15.35 7.08
N ALA A 44 2.97 14.02 7.06
CA ALA A 44 1.77 13.40 7.62
C ALA A 44 1.57 13.83 9.08
N TRP A 45 2.59 13.65 9.91
CA TRP A 45 2.50 14.00 11.33
C TRP A 45 2.30 15.50 11.55
N ARG A 46 3.02 16.36 10.83
CA ARG A 46 2.88 17.82 10.92
C ARG A 46 1.46 18.29 10.60
N HIS A 47 0.76 17.60 9.70
CA HIS A 47 -0.60 17.93 9.29
C HIS A 47 -1.67 17.03 9.92
N GLY A 48 -1.34 16.28 10.98
CA GLY A 48 -2.30 15.38 11.65
C GLY A 48 -2.91 14.32 10.73
N ALA A 49 -2.23 14.00 9.62
CA ALA A 49 -2.58 12.92 8.70
C ALA A 49 -1.82 11.65 9.08
N ARG A 50 -2.27 10.51 8.56
CA ARG A 50 -1.56 9.23 8.71
C ARG A 50 -0.59 9.01 7.54
N PRO A 51 0.67 8.61 7.80
CA PRO A 51 1.55 8.18 6.72
C PRO A 51 1.05 6.88 6.09
N GLY A 52 1.32 6.69 4.81
CA GLY A 52 0.91 5.54 4.01
C GLY A 52 1.81 4.34 4.21
N GLY A 53 3.02 4.56 4.74
CA GLY A 53 3.96 3.48 5.08
C GLY A 53 4.93 3.16 3.96
N SER A 54 5.20 4.11 3.06
CA SER A 54 6.17 3.96 1.99
C SER A 54 7.56 3.60 2.54
N ILE A 55 8.24 2.63 1.93
CA ILE A 55 9.64 2.29 2.23
C ILE A 55 10.54 2.69 1.05
N HIS A 56 10.10 2.43 -0.19
CA HIS A 56 10.79 2.64 -1.49
C HIS A 56 12.17 1.97 -1.63
N ARG A 57 13.03 2.02 -0.60
CA ARG A 57 14.40 1.51 -0.60
C ARG A 57 14.73 0.95 0.79
N LEU A 58 15.36 -0.22 0.82
CA LEU A 58 15.78 -0.86 2.06
C LEU A 58 16.73 0.02 2.90
N ALA A 59 17.62 0.75 2.23
CA ALA A 59 18.59 1.64 2.88
C ALA A 59 17.94 2.78 3.70
N LEU A 60 16.65 3.08 3.49
CA LEU A 60 15.93 4.08 4.27
C LEU A 60 15.32 3.51 5.55
N CYS A 61 15.14 2.19 5.65
CA CYS A 61 14.50 1.55 6.81
C CYS A 61 15.13 1.96 8.15
N PRO A 62 16.48 2.05 8.31
CA PRO A 62 17.08 2.52 9.57
C PRO A 62 16.65 3.93 9.96
N HIS A 63 16.62 4.87 9.00
CA HIS A 63 16.20 6.25 9.26
C HIS A 63 14.69 6.35 9.52
N LEU A 64 13.90 5.54 8.83
CA LEU A 64 12.46 5.45 9.05
C LEU A 64 12.14 4.92 10.45
N LEU A 65 12.89 3.92 10.91
CA LEU A 65 12.78 3.36 12.25
C LEU A 65 13.10 4.43 13.30
N GLU A 66 14.24 5.11 13.18
CA GLU A 66 14.64 6.19 14.10
C GLU A 66 13.57 7.29 14.19
N MET A 67 13.06 7.75 13.04
CA MET A 67 11.97 8.74 13.02
C MET A 67 10.71 8.25 13.73
N CYS A 68 10.34 6.97 13.52
CA CYS A 68 9.17 6.37 14.14
C CYS A 68 9.36 6.13 15.64
N GLU A 69 10.56 5.82 16.12
CA GLU A 69 10.90 5.70 17.54
C GLU A 69 10.75 7.04 18.26
N VAL A 70 11.30 8.11 17.68
CA VAL A 70 11.15 9.48 18.22
C VAL A 70 9.66 9.87 18.28
N HIS A 71 8.91 9.60 17.21
CA HIS A 71 7.48 9.92 17.18
C HIS A 71 6.67 9.07 18.17
N ALA A 72 6.98 7.79 18.30
CA ALA A 72 6.36 6.88 19.26
C ALA A 72 6.58 7.37 20.70
N ALA A 73 7.82 7.73 21.06
CA ALA A 73 8.16 8.31 22.36
C ALA A 73 7.43 9.63 22.61
N ALA A 74 7.40 10.53 21.63
CA ALA A 74 6.75 11.84 21.76
C ALA A 74 5.21 11.75 21.90
N THR A 75 4.59 10.69 21.37
CA THR A 75 3.13 10.50 21.38
C THR A 75 2.65 9.45 22.37
N GLY A 76 3.55 8.76 23.06
CA GLY A 76 3.23 7.64 23.96
C GLY A 76 2.62 6.44 23.24
N ARG A 77 2.83 6.31 21.92
CA ARG A 77 2.29 5.20 21.11
C ARG A 77 3.31 4.08 20.97
N LEU A 78 2.85 2.85 20.84
CA LEU A 78 3.72 1.71 20.56
C LEU A 78 4.36 1.85 19.16
N LEU A 79 5.65 1.52 19.04
CA LEU A 79 6.39 1.60 17.79
C LEU A 79 5.70 0.83 16.66
N GLU A 80 5.20 -0.38 16.93
CA GLU A 80 4.44 -1.22 15.99
C GLU A 80 3.15 -0.57 15.45
N LYS A 81 2.62 0.47 16.11
CA LYS A 81 1.44 1.22 15.67
C LYS A 81 1.79 2.48 14.88
N VAL A 82 3.07 2.86 14.86
CA VAL A 82 3.57 4.08 14.23
C VAL A 82 4.45 3.73 13.02
N PHE A 83 5.26 2.69 13.15
CA PHE A 83 6.10 2.21 12.07
C PHE A 83 5.36 1.17 11.24
N SER A 84 4.71 1.65 10.17
CA SER A 84 4.16 0.80 9.13
C SER A 84 5.05 0.79 7.90
N GLY A 85 5.21 -0.40 7.34
CA GLY A 85 5.81 -0.66 6.04
C GLY A 85 4.84 -1.46 5.18
N ALA A 86 4.72 -1.13 3.90
CA ALA A 86 3.92 -1.92 2.95
C ALA A 86 4.74 -2.27 1.71
N VAL A 87 4.69 -3.56 1.35
CA VAL A 87 5.19 -4.09 0.08
C VAL A 87 4.03 -4.70 -0.70
N TYR A 88 4.17 -4.81 -2.01
CA TYR A 88 3.13 -5.37 -2.88
C TYR A 88 3.72 -6.49 -3.73
N LEU A 89 2.91 -7.50 -4.02
CA LEU A 89 3.30 -8.51 -5.01
C LEU A 89 3.58 -7.85 -6.37
N ILE A 90 4.63 -8.30 -7.03
CA ILE A 90 4.91 -8.01 -8.42
C ILE A 90 4.10 -9.00 -9.25
N PRO A 91 3.12 -8.56 -10.05
CA PRO A 91 2.33 -9.48 -10.82
C PRO A 91 3.14 -10.12 -11.97
N PRO A 92 2.86 -11.38 -12.31
CA PRO A 92 1.93 -12.29 -11.64
C PRO A 92 2.60 -13.10 -10.51
N LEU A 93 1.93 -13.22 -9.34
CA LEU A 93 2.22 -14.22 -8.29
C LEU A 93 3.66 -14.20 -7.73
N LYS A 94 4.32 -13.04 -7.67
CA LYS A 94 5.71 -12.95 -7.22
C LYS A 94 5.87 -11.96 -6.07
N LEU A 95 6.52 -12.40 -5.00
CA LEU A 95 7.19 -11.48 -4.08
C LEU A 95 8.58 -11.19 -4.67
N GLY A 96 8.81 -9.96 -5.09
CA GLY A 96 10.10 -9.56 -5.67
C GLY A 96 11.22 -9.63 -4.63
N TYR A 97 12.46 -9.68 -5.10
CA TYR A 97 13.61 -9.77 -4.19
C TYR A 97 13.71 -8.54 -3.29
N GLN A 98 13.42 -7.35 -3.82
CA GLN A 98 13.46 -6.09 -3.04
C GLN A 98 12.37 -6.06 -1.98
N GLU A 99 11.15 -6.51 -2.32
CA GLU A 99 10.05 -6.61 -1.38
C GLU A 99 10.33 -7.68 -0.31
N ALA A 100 10.91 -8.82 -0.70
CA ALA A 100 11.30 -9.88 0.22
C ALA A 100 12.39 -9.41 1.20
N GLU A 101 13.40 -8.67 0.73
CA GLU A 101 14.42 -8.08 1.59
C GLU A 101 13.83 -7.06 2.58
N GLN A 102 12.86 -6.26 2.16
CA GLN A 102 12.15 -5.34 3.05
C GLN A 102 11.35 -6.09 4.11
N VAL A 103 10.64 -7.16 3.73
CA VAL A 103 9.91 -8.01 4.70
C VAL A 103 10.89 -8.65 5.70
N ALA A 104 11.99 -9.22 5.21
CA ALA A 104 13.01 -9.83 6.06
C ALA A 104 13.59 -8.83 7.07
N TRP A 105 13.91 -7.61 6.63
CA TRP A 105 14.46 -6.57 7.50
C TRP A 105 13.52 -6.21 8.66
N PHE A 106 12.21 -6.16 8.42
CA PHE A 106 11.21 -5.95 9.48
C PHE A 106 11.14 -7.17 10.41
N LEU A 107 11.10 -8.38 9.85
CA LEU A 107 10.98 -9.62 10.61
C LEU A 107 12.14 -9.84 11.58
N GLU A 108 13.38 -9.58 11.14
CA GLU A 108 14.61 -9.66 11.97
C GLU A 108 14.55 -8.76 13.22
N ARG A 109 13.71 -7.73 13.19
CA ARG A 109 13.56 -6.75 14.27
C ARG A 109 12.29 -6.95 15.09
N GLY A 110 11.58 -8.06 14.88
CA GLY A 110 10.29 -8.31 15.52
C GLY A 110 9.18 -7.33 15.08
N LEU A 111 9.35 -6.71 13.91
CA LEU A 111 8.38 -5.79 13.33
C LEU A 111 7.62 -6.46 12.18
N ARG A 112 6.49 -5.87 11.81
CA ARG A 112 5.63 -6.38 10.73
C ARG A 112 5.60 -5.44 9.54
N ALA A 113 5.91 -5.98 8.36
CA ALA A 113 5.59 -5.34 7.08
C ALA A 113 4.26 -5.89 6.54
N SER A 114 3.40 -5.01 6.04
CA SER A 114 2.20 -5.39 5.29
C SER A 114 2.59 -5.90 3.91
N ILE A 115 2.01 -7.02 3.49
CA ILE A 115 2.17 -7.57 2.15
C ILE A 115 0.81 -7.45 1.46
N GLY A 116 0.73 -6.62 0.41
CA GLY A 116 -0.47 -6.42 -0.39
C GLY A 116 -0.45 -7.26 -1.67
N GLY A 117 -1.65 -7.58 -2.17
CA GLY A 117 -1.80 -8.14 -3.52
C GLY A 117 -1.41 -7.12 -4.59
N SER A 118 -1.23 -7.60 -5.83
CA SER A 118 -0.92 -6.69 -6.94
C SER A 118 -2.16 -5.96 -7.45
N MET A 119 -1.94 -5.03 -8.39
CA MET A 119 -2.99 -4.43 -9.20
C MET A 119 -3.04 -5.11 -10.57
N ALA A 120 -3.67 -6.29 -10.63
CA ALA A 120 -3.85 -7.05 -11.86
C ALA A 120 -4.44 -6.17 -12.98
N THR A 121 -3.75 -6.14 -14.12
CA THR A 121 -4.15 -5.32 -15.28
C THR A 121 -4.28 -6.21 -16.51
N GLY A 122 -5.52 -6.43 -16.95
CA GLY A 122 -5.83 -7.33 -18.06
C GLY A 122 -5.22 -6.85 -19.36
N GLY A 123 -4.49 -7.72 -20.05
CA GLY A 123 -3.75 -7.37 -21.27
C GLY A 123 -2.37 -6.74 -21.03
N ALA A 124 -1.94 -6.61 -19.76
CA ALA A 124 -0.60 -6.14 -19.41
C ALA A 124 0.08 -7.10 -18.41
N THR A 125 -0.38 -7.10 -17.16
CA THR A 125 0.18 -7.90 -16.07
C THR A 125 -0.72 -9.07 -15.66
N ALA A 126 -1.90 -9.16 -16.27
CA ALA A 126 -2.87 -10.24 -16.12
C ALA A 126 -3.48 -10.59 -17.48
N PRO A 127 -4.10 -11.77 -17.63
CA PRO A 127 -4.83 -12.11 -18.84
C PRO A 127 -5.98 -11.13 -19.11
N VAL A 128 -6.36 -10.93 -20.37
CA VAL A 128 -7.33 -9.88 -20.78
C VAL A 128 -8.77 -10.16 -20.36
N THR A 129 -9.11 -11.41 -20.04
CA THR A 129 -10.49 -11.79 -19.68
C THR A 129 -10.79 -11.52 -18.20
N ILE A 130 -12.01 -11.09 -17.90
CA ILE A 130 -12.43 -10.78 -16.52
C ILE A 130 -12.25 -11.99 -15.60
N ALA A 131 -12.72 -13.16 -16.03
CA ALA A 131 -12.59 -14.39 -15.25
C ALA A 131 -11.13 -14.68 -14.88
N ALA A 132 -10.21 -14.60 -15.85
CA ALA A 132 -8.80 -14.87 -15.59
C ALA A 132 -8.11 -13.78 -14.75
N MET A 133 -8.49 -12.51 -14.89
CA MET A 133 -8.03 -11.45 -13.99
C MET A 133 -8.48 -11.69 -12.54
N VAL A 134 -9.74 -12.08 -12.35
CA VAL A 134 -10.29 -12.41 -11.03
C VAL A 134 -9.58 -13.62 -10.45
N THR A 135 -9.40 -14.70 -11.23
CA THR A 135 -8.66 -15.89 -10.82
C THR A 135 -7.25 -15.55 -10.36
N LEU A 136 -6.52 -14.75 -11.13
CA LEU A 136 -5.17 -14.33 -10.76
C LEU A 136 -5.16 -13.51 -9.47
N THR A 137 -6.09 -12.56 -9.32
CA THR A 137 -6.20 -11.71 -8.12
C THR A 137 -6.50 -12.55 -6.87
N ILE A 138 -7.38 -13.55 -6.99
CA ILE A 138 -7.68 -14.50 -5.89
C ILE A 138 -6.44 -15.33 -5.55
N ALA A 139 -5.72 -15.84 -6.55
CA ALA A 139 -4.51 -16.62 -6.34
C ALA A 139 -3.41 -15.80 -5.62
N GLU A 140 -3.23 -14.54 -6.00
CA GLU A 140 -2.31 -13.62 -5.32
C GLU A 140 -2.75 -13.33 -3.89
N ALA A 141 -4.05 -13.18 -3.66
CA ALA A 141 -4.58 -12.95 -2.34
C ALA A 141 -4.42 -14.18 -1.42
N LEU A 142 -4.57 -15.39 -1.96
CA LEU A 142 -4.25 -16.64 -1.25
C LEU A 142 -2.76 -16.71 -0.90
N LEU A 143 -1.88 -16.36 -1.84
CA LEU A 143 -0.44 -16.28 -1.60
C LEU A 143 -0.13 -15.31 -0.45
N VAL A 144 -0.73 -14.12 -0.45
CA VAL A 144 -0.60 -13.15 0.65
C VAL A 144 -1.10 -13.73 1.98
N GLY A 145 -2.23 -14.45 1.97
CA GLY A 145 -2.74 -15.13 3.17
C GLY A 145 -1.76 -16.18 3.70
N MET A 146 -1.22 -17.02 2.82
CA MET A 146 -0.21 -18.04 3.17
C MET A 146 1.07 -17.41 3.72
N LEU A 147 1.55 -16.32 3.11
CA LEU A 147 2.73 -15.59 3.59
C LEU A 147 2.50 -14.98 4.97
N ASN A 148 1.37 -14.30 5.19
CA ASN A 148 1.07 -13.73 6.50
C ASN A 148 0.92 -14.82 7.58
N ARG A 149 0.33 -15.96 7.26
CA ARG A 149 0.27 -17.09 8.17
C ARG A 149 1.65 -17.66 8.48
N ALA A 150 2.50 -17.84 7.48
CA ALA A 150 3.84 -18.41 7.65
C ALA A 150 4.77 -17.47 8.44
N LEU A 151 4.69 -16.16 8.20
CA LEU A 151 5.59 -15.17 8.79
C LEU A 151 5.10 -14.64 10.14
N TYR A 152 3.79 -14.50 10.32
CA TYR A 152 3.20 -13.81 11.47
C TYR A 152 2.17 -14.66 12.25
N GLY A 153 1.84 -15.86 11.78
CA GLY A 153 0.87 -16.73 12.44
C GLY A 153 -0.59 -16.34 12.26
N ASP A 154 -0.90 -15.45 11.31
CA ASP A 154 -2.27 -15.01 11.04
C ASP A 154 -3.19 -16.18 10.66
N MET A 155 -4.38 -16.21 11.26
CA MET A 155 -5.40 -17.25 11.03
C MET A 155 -6.58 -16.78 10.17
N SER A 156 -6.67 -15.47 9.93
CA SER A 156 -7.64 -14.86 9.04
C SER A 156 -6.93 -14.14 7.91
N TRP A 157 -7.60 -14.04 6.77
CA TRP A 157 -7.12 -13.24 5.66
C TRP A 157 -8.29 -12.52 5.01
N SER A 158 -8.00 -11.37 4.42
CA SER A 158 -8.96 -10.61 3.64
C SER A 158 -8.25 -10.07 2.42
N PHE A 159 -9.01 -9.76 1.37
CA PHE A 159 -8.42 -9.19 0.17
C PHE A 159 -9.31 -8.14 -0.49
N GLY A 160 -8.62 -7.17 -1.06
CA GLY A 160 -9.17 -6.20 -1.99
C GLY A 160 -8.97 -6.68 -3.42
N MET A 161 -9.81 -6.18 -4.32
CA MET A 161 -9.60 -6.36 -5.76
C MET A 161 -9.68 -5.00 -6.44
N SER A 162 -8.78 -4.79 -7.39
CA SER A 162 -8.79 -3.65 -8.31
C SER A 162 -8.39 -4.18 -9.68
N ALA A 163 -8.97 -5.29 -10.11
CA ALA A 163 -8.68 -5.84 -11.43
C ALA A 163 -9.37 -4.99 -12.50
N THR A 164 -8.65 -4.56 -13.53
CA THR A 164 -9.24 -3.85 -14.67
C THR A 164 -8.45 -4.13 -15.93
N ALA A 165 -9.13 -4.12 -17.08
CA ALA A 165 -8.48 -4.23 -18.37
C ALA A 165 -7.73 -2.94 -18.72
N LEU A 166 -6.55 -3.10 -19.32
CA LEU A 166 -5.83 -2.03 -19.99
C LEU A 166 -6.69 -1.47 -21.13
N ASP A 167 -6.74 -0.15 -21.29
CA ASP A 167 -7.29 0.44 -22.51
C ASP A 167 -6.26 0.29 -23.65
N PRO A 168 -6.51 -0.55 -24.67
CA PRO A 168 -5.52 -0.81 -25.72
C PRO A 168 -5.24 0.42 -26.59
N ARG A 169 -6.11 1.43 -26.59
CA ARG A 169 -5.91 2.66 -27.37
C ARG A 169 -4.92 3.61 -26.71
N THR A 170 -4.97 3.71 -25.38
CA THR A 170 -4.17 4.68 -24.61
C THR A 170 -3.05 4.04 -23.81
N MET A 171 -3.04 2.70 -23.72
CA MET A 171 -2.18 1.92 -22.82
C MET A 171 -2.28 2.38 -21.37
N HIS A 172 -3.39 3.02 -21.00
CA HIS A 172 -3.68 3.44 -19.65
C HIS A 172 -4.44 2.33 -18.91
N ARG A 173 -4.25 2.27 -17.59
CA ARG A 173 -5.05 1.45 -16.67
C ARG A 173 -6.14 2.33 -16.04
N PRO A 174 -7.34 2.40 -16.63
CA PRO A 174 -8.41 3.25 -16.14
C PRO A 174 -9.03 2.71 -14.85
N TYR A 175 -9.27 3.60 -13.90
CA TYR A 175 -10.12 3.32 -12.75
C TYR A 175 -11.58 3.60 -13.10
N GLY A 176 -12.51 2.77 -12.59
CA GLY A 176 -13.96 2.99 -12.74
C GLY A 176 -14.62 2.37 -13.95
N ARG A 177 -13.92 1.52 -14.72
CA ARG A 177 -14.55 0.78 -15.82
C ARG A 177 -15.55 -0.27 -15.33
N PRO A 178 -16.56 -0.66 -16.14
CA PRO A 178 -17.50 -1.72 -15.79
C PRO A 178 -16.84 -3.06 -15.43
N ASP A 179 -15.74 -3.43 -16.08
CA ASP A 179 -14.98 -4.65 -15.76
C ASP A 179 -14.43 -4.66 -14.33
N MET A 180 -14.02 -3.49 -13.80
CA MET A 180 -13.58 -3.38 -12.41
C MET A 180 -14.74 -3.56 -11.42
N VAL A 181 -15.93 -3.06 -11.78
CA VAL A 181 -17.15 -3.25 -10.98
C VAL A 181 -17.55 -4.73 -10.97
N LEU A 182 -17.57 -5.37 -12.14
CA LEU A 182 -17.89 -6.80 -12.27
C LEU A 182 -16.89 -7.68 -11.52
N ALA A 183 -15.59 -7.40 -11.65
CA ALA A 183 -14.57 -8.09 -10.87
C ALA A 183 -14.87 -7.96 -9.37
N ASN A 184 -15.07 -6.73 -8.87
CA ASN A 184 -15.39 -6.49 -7.46
C ASN A 184 -16.67 -7.18 -6.98
N LEU A 185 -17.69 -7.33 -7.83
CA LEU A 185 -18.91 -8.09 -7.50
C LEU A 185 -18.63 -9.58 -7.38
N MET A 186 -17.87 -10.17 -8.31
CA MET A 186 -17.45 -11.58 -8.23
C MET A 186 -16.65 -11.87 -6.96
N LYS A 187 -15.90 -10.87 -6.45
CA LYS A 187 -15.25 -10.96 -5.13
C LYS A 187 -16.24 -11.19 -3.99
N GLY A 188 -17.40 -10.53 -4.04
CA GLY A 188 -18.38 -10.55 -2.96
C GLY A 188 -18.93 -11.94 -2.67
N GLU A 189 -18.89 -12.82 -3.66
CA GLU A 189 -19.27 -14.23 -3.56
C GLU A 189 -18.17 -15.09 -2.90
N PHE A 190 -16.90 -14.67 -3.00
CA PHE A 190 -15.77 -15.27 -2.29
C PHE A 190 -15.62 -14.64 -0.90
N ARG A 191 -16.29 -15.23 0.10
CA ARG A 191 -16.03 -14.94 1.53
C ARG A 191 -15.12 -16.02 2.12
N PRO A 192 -13.83 -15.72 2.38
CA PRO A 192 -12.94 -16.63 3.08
C PRO A 192 -13.29 -16.77 4.57
#